data_AF-A0A535S0Z2-F1
#
_entry.id   AF-A0A535S0Z2-F1
#
_cell.length_a   1.000
_cell.length_b   1.000
_cell.length_c   1.000
_cell.angle_alpha   90.00
_cell.angle_beta   90.00
_cell.angle_gamma   90.00
#
_symmetry.space_group_name_H-M   'P 1'
#
loop_
_entity.id
_entity.type
_entity.pdbx_description
1 polymer ?
#
loop_
_entity_poly.entity_id
_entity_poly.type
_entity_poly.pdbx_seq_one_letter_code
_entity_poly.pdbx_strand_id
1 'polypeptide(L)'
;MRGAHVSDQVARIVFLVCAILLVLIMLGVFIIIGSSAFRIFFEGATVKGFFFGTFWDPTGTADPSGNSIPSYGAGGLILGSIITTVLSVIIATPLSIGLALLFTEAAPKWLTNLLQPLIEIFTGMPSVVIGFLGLIVLVPFLRVVAAPITGNSAVGGFGWGAATLVLVVMIMPTIISVSIDALRAVPGSIREASLALGSTRW
;
A
#
# COMPACT_ATOMS: atom_id res chain seq x y z
N MET A 1 37.76 10.60 -36.49
CA MET A 1 36.82 11.63 -35.95
C MET A 1 35.40 11.54 -36.53
N ARG A 2 35.17 11.09 -37.78
CA ARG A 2 33.80 10.98 -38.36
C ARG A 2 32.91 9.84 -37.82
N GLY A 3 33.49 8.72 -37.38
CA GLY A 3 32.72 7.57 -36.87
C GLY A 3 31.97 7.84 -35.56
N ALA A 4 32.52 8.68 -34.68
CA ALA A 4 31.92 9.02 -33.39
C ALA A 4 30.63 9.87 -33.53
N HIS A 5 30.54 10.71 -34.56
CA HIS A 5 29.35 11.50 -34.83
C HIS A 5 28.17 10.67 -35.37
N VAL A 6 28.46 9.63 -36.17
CA VAL A 6 27.42 8.74 -36.70
C VAL A 6 26.86 7.84 -35.59
N SER A 7 27.72 7.32 -34.71
CA SER A 7 27.25 6.52 -33.55
C SER A 7 26.39 7.33 -32.58
N ASP A 8 26.74 8.60 -32.35
CA ASP A 8 25.96 9.50 -31.49
C ASP A 8 24.59 9.81 -32.10
N GLN A 9 24.53 10.07 -33.40
CA GLN A 9 23.26 10.29 -34.11
C GLN A 9 22.35 9.05 -34.12
N VAL A 10 22.91 7.86 -34.35
CA VAL A 10 22.15 6.60 -34.32
C VAL A 10 21.63 6.34 -32.90
N ALA A 11 22.46 6.50 -31.87
CA ALA A 11 22.03 6.35 -30.48
C ALA A 11 20.90 7.33 -30.15
N ARG A 12 21.02 8.60 -30.53
CA ARG A 12 19.99 9.62 -30.31
C ARG A 12 18.67 9.27 -30.99
N ILE A 13 18.70 8.75 -32.22
CA ILE A 13 17.49 8.33 -32.93
C ILE A 13 16.86 7.10 -32.26
N VAL A 14 17.65 6.12 -31.88
CA VAL A 14 17.17 4.91 -31.18
C VAL A 14 16.51 5.28 -29.84
N PHE A 15 17.15 6.13 -29.04
CA PHE A 15 16.57 6.60 -27.78
C PHE A 15 15.31 7.44 -28.00
N LEU A 16 15.27 8.28 -29.03
CA LEU A 16 14.10 9.09 -29.35
C LEU A 16 12.92 8.21 -29.80
N VAL A 17 13.17 7.21 -30.65
CA VAL A 17 12.14 6.23 -31.06
C VAL A 17 11.64 5.43 -29.87
N CYS A 18 12.54 4.96 -29.00
CA CYS A 18 12.18 4.25 -27.78
C CYS A 18 11.32 5.13 -26.85
N ALA A 19 11.70 6.39 -26.66
CA ALA A 19 10.93 7.34 -25.85
C ALA A 19 9.54 7.62 -26.44
N ILE A 20 9.45 7.85 -27.76
CA ILE A 20 8.17 8.04 -28.45
C ILE A 20 7.28 6.80 -28.31
N LEU A 21 7.86 5.61 -28.49
CA LEU A 21 7.14 4.34 -28.37
C LEU A 21 6.61 4.13 -26.94
N LEU A 22 7.41 4.44 -25.91
CA LEU A 22 6.96 4.39 -24.52
C LEU A 22 5.79 5.34 -24.25
N VAL A 23 5.88 6.58 -24.72
CA VAL A 23 4.81 7.58 -24.59
C VAL A 23 3.55 7.11 -25.32
N LEU A 24 3.69 6.53 -26.52
CA LEU A 24 2.57 6.04 -27.32
C LEU A 24 1.88 4.84 -26.66
N ILE A 25 2.64 3.91 -26.09
CA ILE A 25 2.09 2.80 -25.30
C ILE A 25 1.35 3.32 -24.07
N MET A 26 1.96 4.24 -23.31
CA MET A 26 1.30 4.84 -22.15
C MET A 26 -0.01 5.53 -22.52
N LEU A 27 -0.02 6.32 -23.59
CA LEU A 27 -1.24 6.94 -24.11
C LEU A 27 -2.28 5.90 -24.55
N GLY A 28 -1.87 4.85 -25.25
CA GLY A 28 -2.75 3.76 -25.67
C GLY A 28 -3.41 3.07 -24.49
N VAL A 29 -2.64 2.72 -23.46
CA VAL A 29 -3.15 2.13 -22.21
C VAL A 29 -4.13 3.09 -21.52
N PHE A 30 -3.78 4.37 -21.44
CA PHE A 30 -4.66 5.38 -20.84
C PHE A 30 -6.00 5.50 -21.57
N ILE A 31 -6.00 5.50 -22.91
CA ILE A 31 -7.21 5.55 -23.73
C ILE A 31 -8.05 4.28 -23.56
N ILE A 32 -7.44 3.09 -23.54
CA ILE A 32 -8.15 1.82 -23.35
C ILE A 32 -8.82 1.76 -21.97
N ILE A 33 -8.09 2.11 -20.91
CA ILE A 33 -8.63 2.10 -19.55
C ILE A 33 -9.70 3.18 -19.40
N GLY A 34 -9.45 4.38 -19.92
CA GLY A 34 -10.40 5.49 -19.86
C GLY A 34 -11.70 5.19 -20.59
N SER A 35 -11.63 4.67 -21.82
CA SER A 35 -12.83 4.27 -22.57
C SER A 35 -13.61 3.15 -21.87
N SER A 36 -12.92 2.18 -21.26
CA SER A 36 -13.55 1.13 -20.46
C SER A 36 -14.27 1.68 -19.23
N ALA A 37 -13.68 2.68 -18.56
CA ALA A 37 -14.30 3.35 -17.42
C ALA A 37 -15.55 4.17 -17.82
N PHE A 38 -15.51 4.87 -18.96
CA PHE A 38 -16.66 5.64 -19.44
C PHE A 38 -17.82 4.76 -19.91
N ARG A 39 -17.52 3.58 -20.48
CA ARG A 39 -18.53 2.63 -20.97
C ARG A 39 -19.55 2.24 -19.88
N ILE A 40 -19.14 2.20 -18.62
CA ILE A 40 -19.98 1.90 -17.45
C ILE A 40 -21.17 2.86 -17.33
N PHE A 41 -20.97 4.15 -17.62
CA PHE A 41 -22.03 5.16 -17.55
C PHE A 41 -22.99 5.11 -18.75
N PHE A 42 -22.52 4.59 -19.88
CA PHE A 42 -23.36 4.35 -21.06
C PHE A 42 -24.19 3.06 -20.95
N GLU A 43 -23.75 2.09 -20.13
CA GLU A 43 -24.43 0.81 -19.91
C GLU A 43 -25.46 0.83 -18.76
N GLY A 44 -25.71 2.00 -18.15
CA GLY A 44 -26.82 2.19 -17.19
C GLY A 44 -26.40 2.60 -15.78
N ALA A 45 -25.11 2.83 -15.50
CA ALA A 45 -24.68 3.33 -14.19
C ALA A 45 -25.10 4.80 -13.99
N THR A 46 -25.92 5.06 -12.98
CA THR A 46 -26.20 6.44 -12.53
C THR A 46 -25.02 6.95 -11.69
N VAL A 47 -24.60 8.21 -11.87
CA VAL A 47 -23.48 8.83 -11.10
C VAL A 47 -23.65 8.65 -9.58
N LYS A 48 -24.87 8.84 -9.06
CA LYS A 48 -25.18 8.59 -7.65
C LYS A 48 -25.05 7.12 -7.25
N GLY A 49 -25.53 6.22 -8.10
CA GLY A 49 -25.39 4.76 -7.91
C GLY A 49 -23.94 4.30 -7.98
N PHE A 50 -23.10 4.98 -8.76
CA PHE A 50 -21.68 4.70 -8.83
C PHE A 50 -20.94 5.07 -7.54
N PHE A 51 -21.09 6.30 -7.05
CA PHE A 51 -20.36 6.75 -5.87
C PHE A 51 -20.93 6.21 -4.54
N PHE A 52 -22.24 6.02 -4.43
CA PHE A 52 -22.88 5.56 -3.19
C PHE A 52 -23.27 4.08 -3.20
N GLY A 53 -23.18 3.41 -4.35
CA GLY A 53 -23.43 1.97 -4.45
C GLY A 53 -22.35 1.18 -3.73
N THR A 54 -22.77 0.17 -2.97
CA THR A 54 -21.87 -0.68 -2.18
C THR A 54 -21.45 -1.97 -2.88
N PHE A 55 -22.17 -2.34 -3.95
CA PHE A 55 -21.97 -3.59 -4.67
C PHE A 55 -21.38 -3.34 -6.05
N TRP A 56 -20.31 -4.07 -6.36
CA TRP A 56 -19.67 -4.06 -7.66
C TRP A 56 -19.85 -5.43 -8.31
N ASP A 57 -20.76 -5.50 -9.28
CA ASP A 57 -21.04 -6.69 -10.07
C ASP A 57 -21.31 -6.32 -11.55
N PRO A 58 -20.25 -6.20 -12.37
CA PRO A 58 -20.39 -5.91 -13.79
C PRO A 58 -20.95 -7.08 -14.60
N THR A 59 -20.98 -8.29 -14.02
CA THR A 59 -21.48 -9.52 -14.65
C THR A 59 -22.97 -9.77 -14.40
N GLY A 60 -23.57 -9.10 -13.40
CA GLY A 60 -24.99 -9.25 -13.05
C GLY A 60 -25.34 -10.66 -12.55
N THR A 61 -24.36 -11.46 -12.13
CA THR A 61 -24.54 -12.86 -11.72
C THR A 61 -24.49 -13.08 -10.21
N ALA A 62 -24.06 -12.08 -9.45
CA ALA A 62 -23.68 -12.19 -8.04
C ALA A 62 -24.45 -11.22 -7.11
N ASP A 63 -25.48 -10.52 -7.61
CA ASP A 63 -26.32 -9.67 -6.76
C ASP A 63 -27.11 -10.52 -5.73
N PRO A 64 -26.95 -10.26 -4.41
CA PRO A 64 -27.75 -10.90 -3.36
C PRO A 64 -29.26 -10.66 -3.50
N SER A 65 -29.68 -9.65 -4.28
CA SER A 65 -31.10 -9.32 -4.52
C SER A 65 -31.78 -10.18 -5.60
N GLY A 66 -31.03 -11.03 -6.30
CA GLY A 66 -31.54 -11.91 -7.35
C GLY A 66 -31.86 -11.20 -8.68
N ASN A 67 -31.55 -9.91 -8.80
CA ASN A 67 -31.70 -9.16 -10.03
C ASN A 67 -30.47 -9.33 -10.92
N SER A 68 -30.67 -9.80 -12.15
CA SER A 68 -29.62 -10.01 -13.16
C SER A 68 -29.15 -8.71 -13.82
N ILE A 69 -29.06 -7.62 -13.05
CA ILE A 69 -28.77 -6.29 -13.56
C ILE A 69 -27.32 -5.94 -13.20
N PRO A 70 -26.47 -5.55 -14.17
CA PRO A 70 -25.11 -5.09 -13.89
C PRO A 70 -25.11 -3.92 -12.90
N SER A 71 -24.37 -4.06 -11.80
CA SER A 71 -24.26 -3.06 -10.73
C SER A 71 -22.83 -2.52 -10.65
N TYR A 72 -22.69 -1.20 -10.63
CA TYR A 72 -21.39 -0.52 -10.68
C TYR A 72 -21.17 0.38 -9.47
N GLY A 73 -21.35 -0.13 -8.26
CA GLY A 73 -21.14 0.61 -7.02
C GLY A 73 -19.67 0.66 -6.58
N ALA A 74 -19.00 1.79 -6.80
CA ALA A 74 -17.63 2.04 -6.36
C ALA A 74 -17.55 2.45 -4.87
N GLY A 75 -18.65 2.91 -4.27
CA GLY A 75 -18.69 3.38 -2.89
C GLY A 75 -18.20 2.36 -1.86
N GLY A 76 -18.57 1.08 -2.04
CA GLY A 76 -18.08 -0.02 -1.19
C GLY A 76 -16.57 -0.21 -1.27
N LEU A 77 -15.98 -0.10 -2.47
CA LEU A 77 -14.54 -0.22 -2.69
C LEU A 77 -13.78 0.97 -2.10
N ILE A 78 -14.31 2.19 -2.27
CA ILE A 78 -13.75 3.42 -1.72
C ILE A 78 -13.77 3.37 -0.18
N LEU A 79 -14.92 3.07 0.41
CA LEU A 79 -15.07 2.97 1.87
C LEU A 79 -14.20 1.85 2.44
N GLY A 80 -14.17 0.68 1.80
CA GLY A 80 -13.28 -0.42 2.21
C GLY A 80 -11.81 -0.01 2.21
N SER A 81 -11.37 0.73 1.19
CA SER A 81 -9.99 1.25 1.10
C SER A 81 -9.69 2.28 2.19
N ILE A 82 -10.61 3.21 2.45
CA ILE A 82 -10.44 4.22 3.50
C ILE A 82 -10.37 3.55 4.88
N ILE A 83 -11.31 2.66 5.20
CA ILE A 83 -11.38 1.97 6.50
C ILE A 83 -10.10 1.16 6.73
N THR A 84 -9.69 0.36 5.75
CA THR A 84 -8.47 -0.46 5.88
C THR A 84 -7.21 0.40 6.02
N THR A 85 -7.10 1.50 5.28
CA THR A 85 -5.97 2.43 5.39
C THR A 85 -5.92 3.08 6.77
N VAL A 86 -7.05 3.64 7.24
CA VAL A 86 -7.12 4.34 8.53
C VAL A 86 -6.81 3.39 9.68
N LEU A 87 -7.43 2.21 9.71
CA LEU A 87 -7.17 1.21 10.76
C LEU A 87 -5.70 0.79 10.77
N SER A 88 -5.10 0.60 9.59
CA SER A 88 -3.72 0.18 9.48
C SER A 88 -2.75 1.25 9.98
N VAL A 89 -2.99 2.51 9.62
CA VAL A 89 -2.17 3.65 10.09
C VAL A 89 -2.27 3.80 11.61
N ILE A 90 -3.48 3.70 12.17
CA ILE A 90 -3.70 3.81 13.63
C ILE A 90 -2.91 2.74 14.38
N ILE A 91 -2.82 1.52 13.85
CA ILE A 91 -2.09 0.40 14.49
C ILE A 91 -0.58 0.49 14.22
N ALA A 92 -0.19 0.68 12.95
CA ALA A 92 1.21 0.61 12.54
C ALA A 92 2.02 1.80 13.05
N THR A 93 1.45 3.01 13.07
CA THR A 93 2.17 4.24 13.44
C THR A 93 2.74 4.21 14.87
N PRO A 94 1.94 3.97 15.94
CA PRO A 94 2.48 3.96 17.30
C PRO A 94 3.50 2.85 17.52
N LEU A 95 3.26 1.66 16.94
CA LEU A 95 4.20 0.54 17.01
C LEU A 95 5.53 0.86 16.33
N SER A 96 5.46 1.47 15.14
CA SER A 96 6.65 1.81 14.34
C SER A 96 7.46 2.92 14.97
N ILE A 97 6.81 3.97 15.48
CA ILE A 97 7.49 5.07 16.18
C ILE A 97 8.13 4.57 17.47
N GLY A 98 7.44 3.71 18.24
CA GLY A 98 8.00 3.10 19.44
C GLY A 98 9.25 2.29 19.16
N LEU A 99 9.25 1.48 18.08
CA LEU A 99 10.44 0.75 17.63
C LEU A 99 11.55 1.69 17.15
N ALA A 100 11.22 2.75 16.42
CA ALA A 100 12.20 3.73 15.97
C ALA A 100 12.90 4.43 17.14
N LEU A 101 12.13 4.87 18.15
CA LEU A 101 12.66 5.44 19.40
C LEU A 101 13.57 4.46 20.13
N LEU A 102 13.16 3.19 20.23
CA LEU A 102 13.98 2.15 20.82
C LEU A 102 15.32 2.05 20.09
N PHE A 103 15.31 2.02 18.75
CA PHE A 103 16.54 1.88 17.95
C PHE A 103 17.45 3.10 17.95
N THR A 104 16.91 4.31 18.15
CA THR A 104 17.69 5.54 18.17
C THR A 104 18.22 5.89 19.56
N GLU A 105 17.45 5.68 20.62
CA GLU A 105 17.80 6.19 21.96
C GLU A 105 18.27 5.12 22.95
N ALA A 106 17.73 3.90 22.86
CA ALA A 106 17.87 2.90 23.92
C ALA A 106 18.57 1.60 23.48
N ALA A 107 18.54 1.26 22.19
CA ALA A 107 19.06 0.01 21.68
C ALA A 107 20.60 -0.03 21.71
N PRO A 108 21.20 -1.17 22.08
CA PRO A 108 22.64 -1.35 21.97
C PRO A 108 23.06 -1.40 20.50
N LYS A 109 24.25 -0.88 20.18
CA LYS A 109 24.73 -0.71 18.79
C LYS A 109 24.66 -1.98 17.94
N TRP A 110 24.88 -3.16 18.53
CA TRP A 110 24.80 -4.44 17.81
C TRP A 110 23.38 -4.75 17.32
N LEU A 111 22.35 -4.38 18.10
CA LEU A 111 20.95 -4.62 17.77
C LEU A 111 20.52 -3.74 16.60
N THR A 112 20.89 -2.46 16.64
CA THR A 112 20.62 -1.51 15.55
C THR A 112 21.33 -1.93 14.26
N ASN A 113 22.60 -2.36 14.35
CA ASN A 113 23.38 -2.82 13.19
C ASN A 113 22.86 -4.12 12.55
N LEU A 114 22.10 -4.94 13.29
CA LEU A 114 21.49 -6.16 12.77
C LEU A 114 20.09 -5.92 12.22
N LEU A 115 19.24 -5.22 12.99
CA LEU A 115 17.82 -5.07 12.67
C LEU A 115 17.56 -4.02 11.59
N GLN A 116 18.35 -2.96 11.50
CA GLN A 116 18.15 -1.93 10.48
C GLN A 116 18.29 -2.49 9.05
N PRO A 117 19.36 -3.24 8.70
CA PRO A 117 19.44 -3.91 7.39
C PRO A 117 18.30 -4.90 7.15
N LEU A 118 17.82 -5.59 8.18
CA LEU A 118 16.68 -6.51 8.05
C LEU A 118 15.41 -5.74 7.69
N ILE A 119 15.12 -4.62 8.36
CA ILE A 119 13.97 -3.77 8.05
C ILE A 119 14.06 -3.24 6.61
N GLU A 120 15.25 -2.84 6.16
CA GLU A 120 15.50 -2.39 4.77
C GLU A 120 15.33 -3.52 3.75
N ILE A 121 15.68 -4.76 4.11
CA ILE A 121 15.41 -5.93 3.26
C ILE A 121 13.89 -6.21 3.20
N PHE A 122 13.18 -6.06 4.33
CA PHE A 122 11.73 -6.20 4.39
C PHE A 122 11.00 -5.12 3.57
N THR A 123 11.48 -3.87 3.53
CA THR A 123 10.93 -2.84 2.62
C THR A 123 11.21 -3.15 1.16
N GLY A 124 12.31 -3.84 0.86
CA GLY A 124 12.67 -4.30 -0.48
C GLY A 124 11.86 -5.49 -0.99
N MET A 125 11.06 -6.16 -0.15
CA MET A 125 10.23 -7.28 -0.59
C MET A 125 9.16 -6.80 -1.60
N PRO A 126 8.90 -7.56 -2.69
CA PRO A 126 7.81 -7.24 -3.59
C PRO A 126 6.47 -7.27 -2.87
N SER A 127 5.68 -6.20 -3.02
CA SER A 127 4.36 -6.07 -2.37
C SER A 127 3.40 -7.22 -2.73
N VAL A 128 3.50 -7.75 -3.95
CA VAL A 128 2.72 -8.90 -4.43
C VAL A 128 2.96 -10.14 -3.58
N VAL A 129 4.18 -10.37 -3.09
CA VAL A 129 4.51 -11.54 -2.26
C VAL A 129 3.81 -11.44 -0.90
N ILE A 130 3.86 -10.27 -0.26
CA ILE A 130 3.22 -10.04 1.04
C ILE A 130 1.69 -10.15 0.91
N GLY A 131 1.12 -9.57 -0.16
CA GLY A 131 -0.31 -9.67 -0.44
C GLY A 131 -0.77 -11.11 -0.71
N PHE A 132 0.00 -11.87 -1.48
CA PHE A 132 -0.28 -13.28 -1.75
C PHE A 132 -0.16 -14.13 -0.49
N LEU A 133 0.89 -13.96 0.32
CA LEU A 133 1.02 -14.61 1.63
C LEU A 133 -0.16 -14.28 2.55
N GLY A 134 -0.62 -13.02 2.52
CA GLY A 134 -1.85 -12.61 3.19
C GLY A 134 -3.05 -13.46 2.77
N LEU A 135 -3.23 -13.68 1.47
CA LEU A 135 -4.33 -14.46 0.93
C LEU A 135 -4.22 -15.97 1.23
N ILE A 136 -3.04 -16.57 1.13
CA ILE A 136 -2.87 -18.02 1.28
C ILE A 136 -2.64 -18.49 2.72
N VAL A 137 -2.09 -17.65 3.60
CA VAL A 137 -1.78 -18.00 4.99
C VAL A 137 -2.69 -17.26 5.97
N LEU A 138 -2.74 -15.94 5.87
CA LEU A 138 -3.40 -15.12 6.88
C LEU A 138 -4.94 -15.19 6.79
N VAL A 139 -5.51 -15.15 5.60
CA VAL A 139 -6.97 -15.31 5.39
C VAL A 139 -7.49 -16.64 5.95
N PRO A 140 -6.92 -17.81 5.63
CA PRO A 140 -7.40 -19.06 6.23
C PRO A 140 -7.15 -19.13 7.73
N PHE A 141 -6.03 -18.58 8.22
CA PHE A 141 -5.77 -18.49 9.66
C PHE A 141 -6.85 -17.67 10.39
N LEU A 142 -7.18 -16.48 9.87
CA LEU A 142 -8.23 -15.63 10.43
C LEU A 142 -9.61 -16.30 10.38
N ARG A 143 -9.91 -17.10 9.35
CA ARG A 143 -11.15 -17.89 9.33
C ARG A 143 -11.25 -18.85 10.50
N VAL A 144 -10.16 -19.56 10.83
CA VAL A 144 -10.12 -20.51 11.95
C VAL A 144 -10.27 -19.79 13.28
N VAL A 145 -9.57 -18.67 13.47
CA VAL A 145 -9.60 -17.90 14.73
C VAL A 145 -10.93 -17.16 14.93
N ALA A 146 -11.50 -16.61 13.86
CA ALA A 146 -12.74 -15.85 13.93
C ALA A 146 -14.00 -16.72 13.96
N ALA A 147 -13.96 -17.95 13.43
CA ALA A 147 -15.09 -18.89 13.42
C ALA A 147 -15.74 -19.10 14.81
N PRO A 148 -14.99 -19.35 15.91
CA PRO A 148 -15.60 -19.50 17.24
C PRO A 148 -16.13 -18.19 17.83
N ILE A 149 -15.64 -17.03 17.37
CA ILE A 149 -16.02 -15.70 17.93
C ILE A 149 -17.25 -15.13 17.23
N THR A 150 -17.36 -15.33 15.92
CA THR A 150 -18.41 -14.69 15.09
C THR A 150 -19.51 -15.66 14.66
N GLY A 151 -19.34 -16.97 14.87
CA GLY A 151 -20.30 -18.00 14.44
C GLY A 151 -20.45 -18.14 12.92
N ASN A 152 -19.70 -17.35 12.13
CA ASN A 152 -19.75 -17.35 10.68
C ASN A 152 -18.33 -17.31 10.08
N SER A 153 -17.91 -18.44 9.51
CA SER A 153 -16.59 -18.61 8.90
C SER A 153 -16.36 -17.73 7.66
N ALA A 154 -17.41 -17.14 7.08
CA ALA A 154 -17.30 -16.23 5.94
C ALA A 154 -16.79 -14.84 6.34
N VAL A 155 -17.13 -14.36 7.54
CA VAL A 155 -16.82 -13.00 8.01
C VAL A 155 -15.34 -12.85 8.38
N GLY A 156 -14.68 -13.94 8.79
CA GLY A 156 -13.30 -13.92 9.24
C GLY A 156 -12.24 -13.86 8.14
N GLY A 157 -12.54 -14.31 6.92
CA GLY A 157 -11.52 -14.52 5.87
C GLY A 157 -11.30 -13.33 4.94
N PHE A 158 -12.34 -12.95 4.19
CA PHE A 158 -12.27 -11.88 3.19
C PHE A 158 -12.93 -10.61 3.72
N GLY A 159 -12.38 -10.07 4.80
CA GLY A 159 -12.89 -8.89 5.47
C GLY A 159 -11.84 -7.80 5.66
N TRP A 160 -12.27 -6.64 6.18
CA TRP A 160 -11.39 -5.51 6.44
C TRP A 160 -10.25 -5.84 7.41
N GLY A 161 -10.44 -6.78 8.33
CA GLY A 161 -9.42 -7.20 9.29
C GLY A 161 -8.19 -7.86 8.64
N ALA A 162 -8.40 -8.79 7.70
CA ALA A 162 -7.31 -9.41 6.96
C ALA A 162 -6.54 -8.37 6.13
N ALA A 163 -7.27 -7.52 5.39
CA ALA A 163 -6.67 -6.45 4.60
C ALA A 163 -5.87 -5.45 5.48
N THR A 164 -6.41 -5.09 6.64
CA THR A 164 -5.74 -4.20 7.60
C THR A 164 -4.44 -4.82 8.11
N LEU A 165 -4.45 -6.09 8.50
CA LEU A 165 -3.26 -6.73 9.07
C LEU A 165 -2.16 -6.92 8.02
N VAL A 166 -2.50 -7.30 6.78
CA VAL A 166 -1.54 -7.32 5.67
C VAL A 166 -0.93 -5.94 5.45
N LEU A 167 -1.77 -4.91 5.41
CA LEU A 167 -1.32 -3.55 5.15
C LEU A 167 -0.44 -3.01 6.30
N VAL A 168 -0.76 -3.33 7.57
CA VAL A 168 0.10 -3.04 8.73
C VAL A 168 1.49 -3.64 8.56
N VAL A 169 1.60 -4.92 8.20
CA VAL A 169 2.89 -5.59 7.99
C VAL A 169 3.67 -4.93 6.84
N MET A 170 2.97 -4.47 5.81
CA MET A 170 3.59 -3.83 4.65
C MET A 170 4.08 -2.41 4.92
N ILE A 171 3.31 -1.58 5.64
CA ILE A 171 3.69 -0.17 5.88
C ILE A 171 4.64 0.01 7.06
N MET A 172 4.64 -0.93 8.01
CA MET A 172 5.42 -0.83 9.25
C MET A 172 6.93 -0.66 8.99
N PRO A 173 7.61 -1.46 8.15
CA PRO A 173 9.03 -1.29 7.86
C PRO A 173 9.37 0.11 7.33
N THR A 174 8.51 0.65 6.46
CA THR A 174 8.67 1.98 5.88
C THR A 174 8.54 3.08 6.94
N ILE A 175 7.51 3.00 7.81
CA ILE A 175 7.33 3.97 8.90
C ILE A 175 8.50 3.89 9.87
N ILE A 176 8.99 2.70 10.22
CA ILE A 176 10.15 2.55 11.10
C ILE A 176 11.38 3.24 10.50
N SER A 177 11.72 2.94 9.24
CA SER A 177 12.90 3.51 8.59
C SER A 177 12.84 5.03 8.52
N VAL A 178 11.73 5.60 8.06
CA VAL A 178 11.54 7.06 7.99
C VAL A 178 11.59 7.69 9.39
N SER A 179 11.03 7.03 10.40
CA SER A 179 11.05 7.54 11.78
C SER A 179 12.46 7.53 12.37
N ILE A 180 13.27 6.50 12.12
CA ILE A 180 14.67 6.43 12.56
C ILE A 180 15.47 7.58 11.94
N ASP A 181 15.32 7.81 10.64
CA ASP A 181 16.04 8.86 9.94
C ASP A 181 15.63 10.25 10.45
N ALA A 182 14.33 10.46 10.68
CA ALA A 182 13.82 11.70 11.27
C ALA A 182 14.37 11.94 12.69
N LEU A 183 14.41 10.92 13.55
CA LEU A 183 14.93 11.01 14.92
C LEU A 183 16.44 11.27 14.96
N ARG A 184 17.21 10.65 14.04
CA ARG A 184 18.66 10.85 13.90
C ARG A 184 19.01 12.23 13.33
N ALA A 185 18.12 12.84 12.55
CA ALA A 185 18.32 14.17 12.00
C ALA A 185 18.29 15.29 13.07
N VAL A 186 17.78 15.01 14.28
CA VAL A 186 17.72 15.98 15.37
C VAL A 186 19.14 16.27 15.92
N PRO A 187 19.62 17.53 15.90
CA PRO A 187 20.94 17.89 16.39
C PRO A 187 21.18 17.52 17.86
N GLY A 188 22.40 17.08 18.16
CA GLY A 188 22.85 16.78 19.53
C GLY A 188 22.68 17.95 20.50
N SER A 189 22.91 19.19 20.04
CA SER A 189 22.79 20.40 20.87
C SER A 189 21.38 20.62 21.42
N ILE A 190 20.33 20.27 20.67
CA ILE A 190 18.94 20.39 21.13
C ILE A 190 18.66 19.34 22.21
N ARG A 191 19.25 18.14 22.08
CA ARG A 191 19.13 17.06 23.05
C ARG A 191 19.83 17.45 24.36
N GLU A 192 21.05 17.97 24.29
CA GLU A 192 21.81 18.43 25.46
C GLU A 192 21.14 19.61 26.17
N ALA A 193 20.59 20.58 25.42
CA ALA A 193 19.84 21.69 25.98
C ALA A 193 18.58 21.22 26.72
N SER A 194 17.84 20.24 26.17
CA SER A 194 16.68 19.64 26.84
C SER A 194 17.05 18.97 28.16
N LEU A 195 18.14 18.21 28.19
CA LEU A 195 18.64 17.58 29.42
C LEU A 195 19.09 18.61 30.45
N ALA A 196 19.71 19.72 30.03
CA ALA A 196 20.12 20.81 30.92
C ALA A 196 18.93 21.55 31.54
N LEU A 197 17.76 21.54 30.89
CA LEU A 197 16.50 22.06 31.42
C LEU A 197 15.78 21.08 32.36
N GLY A 198 16.40 19.94 32.69
CA GLY A 198 15.85 18.93 33.60
C GLY A 198 14.95 17.89 32.91
N SER A 199 14.96 17.84 31.57
CA SER A 199 14.26 16.76 30.86
C SER A 199 14.96 15.42 31.06
N THR A 200 14.19 14.34 30.99
CA THR A 200 14.75 12.98 31.06
C THR A 200 15.05 12.47 29.66
N ARG A 201 15.59 11.25 29.55
CA ARG A 201 15.77 10.58 28.25
C ARG A 201 14.44 10.15 27.61
N TRP A 202 13.32 10.36 28.28
CA TRP A 202 11.95 10.00 27.90
C TRP A 202 11.08 11.25 27.79
#